data_AF-A0A9Q1I580-F1
#
_entry.id   AF-A0A9Q1I580-F1
#
_cell.length_a   1.000
_cell.length_b   1.000
_cell.length_c   1.000
_cell.angle_alpha   90.00
_cell.angle_beta   90.00
_cell.angle_gamma   90.00
#
_symmetry.space_group_name_H-M   'P 1'
#
loop_
_entity.id
_entity.type
_entity.pdbx_description
1 polymer ?
#
loop_
_entity_poly.entity_id
_entity_poly.type
_entity_poly.pdbx_seq_one_letter_code
_entity_poly.pdbx_strand_id
1 'polypeptide(L)'
;MDKTEFYEDASAAVEDCRPMEGVFHSHLDDRVRPYIDLIDSLRMIGIEKDLALPTIAVIGDQSSGKSSVLEALSGVALPRGSGIVTRCPLALKMRKLRGGIQWKAIISYKDELIEFDDPSLVEEYVADEFNDKINRLSNGEVVIQENLFILLRSDFQKWKDHLDGTKERFHETVHEVVKEYDRKHRRRELPGFSNYSVFEMVVQKLVVELTGPAIDTMKSIRDTVQKQFIDVAKTCFMNYPYLQCVSSNKIDNIQSTQEALVEERIMEQFEMEQLVYTQDSIYYKTLKDIANQEASEDNCGEFGSRSNYPDMLKAYYEIVVQRLADQVPMLIRFFLLKQSGRMLCREMLNLMDGGNVNEILREESDVSRKRIEMQNRLERLTLAQKKFSSFF
;
A
#
# COMPACT_ATOMS: atom_id res chain seq x y z
N MET A 1 -59.16 -3.56 -36.71
CA MET A 1 -59.70 -3.95 -38.02
C MET A 1 -58.51 -3.94 -38.97
N ASP A 2 -57.73 -5.02 -39.06
CA ASP A 2 -57.99 -6.33 -39.70
C ASP A 2 -57.66 -6.33 -41.21
N LYS A 3 -56.65 -7.15 -41.56
CA LYS A 3 -56.27 -7.91 -42.79
C LYS A 3 -56.48 -7.28 -44.18
N THR A 4 -55.67 -7.56 -45.23
CA THR A 4 -55.38 -8.85 -45.92
C THR A 4 -54.37 -8.51 -47.05
N GLU A 5 -53.17 -9.11 -47.18
CA GLU A 5 -52.74 -10.36 -47.86
C GLU A 5 -52.69 -10.36 -49.42
N PHE A 6 -51.57 -10.90 -49.94
CA PHE A 6 -51.20 -11.43 -51.28
C PHE A 6 -50.82 -10.54 -52.49
N TYR A 7 -49.63 -10.80 -53.06
CA TYR A 7 -49.29 -11.15 -54.47
C TYR A 7 -47.75 -11.40 -54.55
N GLU A 8 -47.30 -12.66 -54.59
CA GLU A 8 -46.80 -13.42 -55.76
C GLU A 8 -45.42 -13.03 -56.33
N ASP A 9 -44.47 -13.93 -56.07
CA ASP A 9 -43.60 -14.64 -57.02
C ASP A 9 -42.71 -13.88 -58.02
N ALA A 10 -41.40 -13.96 -57.76
CA ALA A 10 -40.34 -13.84 -58.75
C ALA A 10 -39.29 -14.95 -58.53
N SER A 11 -39.76 -16.20 -58.52
CA SER A 11 -38.94 -17.40 -58.69
C SER A 11 -38.79 -17.69 -60.19
N ALA A 12 -37.78 -17.12 -60.86
CA ALA A 12 -37.32 -17.61 -62.17
C ALA A 12 -35.94 -17.03 -62.56
N ALA A 13 -34.87 -17.72 -62.16
CA ALA A 13 -33.62 -17.92 -62.91
C ALA A 13 -32.54 -18.53 -61.98
N VAL A 14 -32.79 -19.74 -61.50
CA VAL A 14 -31.72 -20.61 -61.03
C VAL A 14 -31.22 -21.35 -62.26
N GLU A 15 -30.29 -20.74 -62.99
CA GLU A 15 -29.51 -21.48 -63.97
C GLU A 15 -28.49 -22.36 -63.24
N ASP A 16 -28.57 -23.63 -63.59
CA ASP A 16 -27.85 -24.79 -63.08
C ASP A 16 -26.32 -24.56 -63.09
N CYS A 17 -25.75 -24.08 -61.99
CA CYS A 17 -24.30 -23.99 -61.80
C CYS A 17 -23.75 -25.41 -61.56
N ARG A 18 -23.44 -26.14 -62.63
CA ARG A 18 -22.62 -27.36 -62.51
C ARG A 18 -21.25 -26.98 -61.92
N PRO A 19 -20.76 -27.69 -60.88
CA PRO A 19 -19.41 -27.48 -60.40
C PRO A 19 -18.42 -27.82 -61.53
N MET A 20 -17.54 -26.89 -61.86
CA MET A 20 -16.46 -27.10 -62.83
C MET A 20 -15.41 -28.05 -62.23
N GLU A 21 -15.55 -29.35 -62.50
CA GLU A 21 -14.57 -30.37 -62.10
C GLU A 21 -13.35 -30.35 -63.05
N GLY A 22 -12.39 -29.48 -62.75
CA GLY A 22 -11.05 -29.53 -63.32
C GLY A 22 -10.06 -30.21 -62.38
N VAL A 23 -9.17 -31.06 -62.90
CA VAL A 23 -8.14 -31.80 -62.12
C VAL A 23 -7.28 -30.88 -61.23
N PHE A 24 -7.05 -29.63 -61.66
CA PHE A 24 -6.34 -28.60 -60.89
C PHE A 24 -7.10 -28.09 -59.66
N HIS A 25 -8.44 -28.18 -59.64
CA HIS A 25 -9.24 -27.76 -58.49
C HIS A 25 -9.02 -28.68 -57.29
N SER A 26 -8.94 -30.00 -57.50
CA SER A 26 -8.75 -30.96 -56.40
C SER A 26 -7.48 -30.70 -55.58
N HIS A 27 -6.34 -30.49 -56.24
CA HIS A 27 -5.07 -30.23 -55.56
C HIS A 27 -5.00 -28.87 -54.86
N LEU A 28 -5.65 -27.84 -55.42
CA LEU A 28 -5.74 -26.52 -54.80
C LEU A 28 -6.70 -26.54 -53.60
N ASP A 29 -7.82 -27.25 -53.70
CA ASP A 29 -8.75 -27.44 -52.58
C ASP A 29 -8.09 -28.27 -51.47
N ASP A 30 -7.43 -29.38 -51.78
CA ASP A 30 -6.86 -30.26 -50.76
C ASP A 30 -5.65 -29.64 -50.05
N ARG A 31 -4.82 -28.87 -50.76
CA ARG A 31 -3.56 -28.33 -50.19
C ARG A 31 -3.60 -26.86 -49.82
N VAL A 32 -4.38 -26.02 -50.48
CA VAL A 32 -4.33 -24.56 -50.30
C VAL A 32 -5.53 -24.05 -49.52
N ARG A 33 -6.71 -24.65 -49.70
CA ARG A 33 -7.93 -24.28 -48.95
C ARG A 33 -7.75 -24.32 -47.43
N PRO A 34 -7.10 -25.34 -46.82
CA PRO A 34 -6.96 -25.38 -45.36
C PRO A 34 -6.13 -24.21 -44.81
N TYR A 35 -5.09 -23.77 -45.55
CA TYR A 35 -4.28 -22.62 -45.14
C TYR A 35 -5.02 -21.29 -45.31
N ILE A 36 -5.82 -21.17 -46.37
CA ILE A 36 -6.67 -19.99 -46.58
C ILE A 36 -7.74 -19.91 -45.49
N ASP A 37 -8.39 -21.03 -45.20
CA ASP A 37 -9.38 -21.13 -44.12
C ASP A 37 -8.74 -20.83 -42.76
N LEU A 38 -7.50 -21.29 -42.51
CA LEU A 38 -6.75 -20.94 -41.32
C LEU A 38 -6.51 -19.43 -41.23
N ILE A 39 -5.97 -18.81 -42.29
CA ILE A 39 -5.69 -17.36 -42.35
C ILE A 39 -6.97 -16.55 -42.16
N ASP A 40 -8.07 -16.92 -42.81
CA ASP A 40 -9.37 -16.27 -42.64
C ASP A 40 -9.90 -16.45 -41.23
N SER A 41 -9.65 -17.62 -40.64
CA SER A 41 -10.00 -17.88 -39.25
C SER A 41 -9.15 -17.09 -38.25
N LEU A 42 -7.90 -16.72 -38.59
CA LEU A 42 -7.04 -15.84 -37.81
C LEU A 42 -7.44 -14.36 -37.99
N ARG A 43 -7.84 -13.96 -39.22
CA ARG A 43 -8.42 -12.64 -39.49
C ARG A 43 -9.72 -12.43 -38.74
N MET A 44 -10.58 -13.45 -38.64
CA MET A 44 -11.82 -13.39 -37.84
C MET A 44 -11.57 -13.14 -36.35
N ILE A 45 -10.43 -13.59 -35.83
CA ILE A 45 -10.02 -13.35 -34.44
C ILE A 45 -9.50 -11.90 -34.28
N GLY A 46 -9.21 -11.20 -35.38
CA GLY A 46 -8.70 -9.83 -35.34
C GLY A 46 -7.20 -9.75 -35.03
N ILE A 47 -6.46 -10.84 -35.25
CA ILE A 47 -5.00 -10.91 -35.11
C ILE A 47 -4.30 -9.98 -36.11
N GLU A 48 -4.96 -9.63 -37.22
CA GLU A 48 -4.45 -8.70 -38.23
C GLU A 48 -4.02 -7.33 -37.67
N LYS A 49 -4.55 -6.94 -36.50
CA LYS A 49 -4.16 -5.71 -35.80
C LYS A 49 -2.85 -5.85 -35.01
N ASP A 50 -2.47 -7.06 -34.63
CA ASP A 50 -1.31 -7.35 -33.78
C ASP A 50 -0.17 -8.03 -34.57
N LEU A 51 -0.49 -8.73 -35.66
CA LEU A 51 0.43 -9.42 -36.54
C LEU A 51 -0.01 -9.26 -38.00
N ALA A 52 0.93 -8.92 -38.88
CA ALA A 52 0.64 -8.87 -40.31
C ALA A 52 0.37 -10.29 -40.86
N LEU A 53 -0.87 -10.54 -41.28
CA LEU A 53 -1.26 -11.81 -41.87
C LEU A 53 -0.96 -11.84 -43.38
N PRO A 54 -0.50 -12.98 -43.93
CA PRO A 54 -0.20 -13.10 -45.35
C PRO A 54 -1.44 -12.84 -46.20
N THR A 55 -1.26 -12.12 -47.31
CA THR A 55 -2.33 -11.75 -48.26
C THR A 55 -1.96 -12.22 -49.65
N ILE A 56 -2.91 -12.80 -50.36
CA ILE A 56 -2.72 -13.28 -51.73
C ILE A 56 -3.08 -12.14 -52.69
N ALA A 57 -2.14 -11.73 -53.53
CA ALA A 57 -2.37 -10.77 -54.62
C ALA A 57 -2.30 -11.50 -55.96
N VAL A 58 -3.28 -11.28 -56.83
CA VAL A 58 -3.36 -11.89 -58.17
C VAL A 58 -3.18 -10.79 -59.22
N ILE A 59 -2.09 -10.84 -59.98
CA ILE A 59 -1.69 -9.81 -60.96
C ILE A 59 -1.42 -10.48 -62.31
N GLY A 60 -1.85 -9.87 -63.41
CA GLY A 60 -1.59 -10.38 -64.77
C GLY A 60 -2.43 -9.73 -65.86
N ASP A 61 -2.07 -9.99 -67.12
CA ASP A 61 -2.65 -9.38 -68.33
C ASP A 61 -4.16 -9.64 -68.49
N GLN A 62 -4.86 -8.82 -69.28
CA GLN A 62 -6.31 -9.00 -69.51
C GLN A 62 -6.63 -10.43 -69.98
N SER A 63 -7.69 -11.04 -69.44
CA SER A 63 -8.16 -12.39 -69.79
C SER A 63 -7.26 -13.58 -69.36
N SER A 64 -6.27 -13.36 -68.49
CA SER A 64 -5.38 -14.41 -67.93
C SER A 64 -6.00 -15.31 -66.83
N GLY A 65 -7.32 -15.24 -66.60
CA GLY A 65 -7.98 -16.10 -65.60
C GLY A 65 -7.93 -15.62 -64.14
N LYS A 66 -7.54 -14.37 -63.87
CA LYS A 66 -7.48 -13.78 -62.51
C LYS A 66 -8.79 -13.91 -61.73
N SER A 67 -9.91 -13.58 -62.37
CA SER A 67 -11.24 -13.69 -61.76
C SER A 67 -11.58 -15.14 -61.46
N SER A 68 -11.21 -16.07 -62.35
CA SER A 68 -11.41 -17.51 -62.13
C SER A 68 -10.62 -18.04 -60.92
N VAL A 69 -9.40 -17.53 -60.69
CA VAL A 69 -8.62 -17.85 -59.48
C VAL A 69 -9.27 -17.28 -58.22
N LEU A 70 -9.70 -16.02 -58.23
CA LEU A 70 -10.40 -15.41 -57.08
C LEU A 70 -11.74 -16.09 -56.79
N GLU A 71 -12.48 -16.52 -57.80
CA GLU A 71 -13.72 -17.27 -57.66
C GLU A 71 -13.48 -18.66 -57.06
N ALA A 72 -12.43 -19.36 -57.51
CA ALA A 72 -12.05 -20.65 -56.94
C ALA A 72 -11.64 -20.55 -55.46
N LEU A 73 -10.90 -19.49 -55.10
CA LEU A 73 -10.44 -19.27 -53.72
C LEU A 73 -11.54 -18.71 -52.81
N SER A 74 -12.43 -17.85 -53.30
CA SER A 74 -13.49 -17.23 -52.49
C SER A 74 -14.80 -18.02 -52.45
N GLY A 75 -15.05 -18.88 -53.43
CA GLY A 75 -16.34 -19.57 -53.60
C GLY A 75 -17.48 -18.63 -54.05
N VAL A 76 -17.18 -17.37 -54.36
CA VAL A 76 -18.14 -16.37 -54.82
C VAL A 76 -18.00 -16.21 -56.33
N ALA A 77 -19.08 -16.39 -57.08
CA ALA A 77 -19.10 -16.16 -58.52
C ALA A 77 -18.93 -14.65 -58.82
N LEU A 78 -17.88 -14.29 -59.57
CA LEU A 78 -17.66 -12.94 -60.06
C LEU A 78 -18.28 -12.80 -61.46
N PRO A 79 -18.75 -11.60 -61.84
CA PRO A 79 -19.39 -11.39 -63.14
C PRO A 79 -18.42 -11.68 -64.31
N ARG A 80 -18.85 -12.51 -65.28
CA ARG A 80 -18.10 -12.91 -66.47
C ARG A 80 -18.87 -12.52 -67.74
N GLY A 81 -18.20 -11.95 -68.75
CA GLY A 81 -18.84 -11.59 -70.03
C GLY A 81 -17.94 -10.75 -70.96
N SER A 82 -18.25 -10.75 -72.26
CA SER A 82 -17.53 -9.95 -73.26
C SER A 82 -17.75 -8.46 -72.99
N GLY A 83 -16.67 -7.70 -72.78
CA GLY A 83 -16.71 -6.27 -72.41
C GLY A 83 -16.72 -5.98 -70.90
N ILE A 84 -16.78 -7.00 -70.04
CA ILE A 84 -16.69 -6.85 -68.58
C ILE A 84 -15.21 -6.91 -68.16
N VAL A 85 -14.67 -5.78 -67.70
CA VAL A 85 -13.30 -5.65 -67.18
C VAL A 85 -13.38 -5.16 -65.75
N THR A 86 -12.57 -5.70 -64.83
CA THR A 86 -12.46 -5.22 -63.45
C THR A 86 -11.86 -3.81 -63.45
N ARG A 87 -12.72 -2.77 -63.35
CA ARG A 87 -12.31 -1.36 -63.40
C ARG A 87 -11.87 -0.78 -62.04
N CYS A 88 -12.04 -1.52 -60.95
CA CYS A 88 -11.68 -1.11 -59.60
C CYS A 88 -11.03 -2.25 -58.80
N PRO A 89 -10.15 -1.95 -57.82
CA PRO A 89 -9.65 -2.96 -56.89
C PRO A 89 -10.78 -3.60 -56.09
N LEU A 90 -10.86 -4.93 -56.09
CA LEU A 90 -11.87 -5.71 -55.38
C LEU A 90 -11.24 -6.37 -54.14
N ALA A 91 -11.78 -6.08 -52.95
CA ALA A 91 -11.36 -6.70 -51.69
C ALA A 91 -12.53 -7.53 -51.11
N LEU A 92 -12.33 -8.84 -50.98
CA LEU A 92 -13.33 -9.78 -50.43
C LEU A 92 -12.96 -10.13 -48.98
N LYS A 93 -13.90 -9.96 -48.03
CA LYS A 93 -13.74 -10.32 -46.61
C LYS A 93 -14.89 -11.23 -46.18
N MET A 94 -14.58 -12.37 -45.56
CA MET A 94 -15.57 -13.38 -45.11
C MET A 94 -15.64 -13.47 -43.58
N ARG A 95 -16.82 -13.74 -43.00
CA ARG A 95 -17.02 -13.85 -41.53
C ARG A 95 -18.06 -14.91 -41.14
N LYS A 96 -17.80 -15.66 -40.06
CA LYS A 96 -18.72 -16.60 -39.40
C LYS A 96 -18.90 -16.21 -37.91
N LEU A 97 -20.12 -16.28 -37.37
CA LEU A 97 -20.47 -15.80 -36.02
C LEU A 97 -20.95 -16.94 -35.09
N ARG A 98 -20.44 -16.99 -33.84
CA ARG A 98 -21.01 -17.66 -32.64
C ARG A 98 -20.60 -16.88 -31.36
N GLY A 99 -21.49 -16.74 -30.37
CA GLY A 99 -21.45 -15.67 -29.34
C GLY A 99 -21.12 -16.04 -27.87
N GLY A 100 -21.20 -15.00 -27.00
CA GLY A 100 -21.37 -15.00 -25.53
C GLY A 100 -20.12 -15.12 -24.63
N ILE A 101 -19.75 -14.08 -23.87
CA ILE A 101 -18.60 -14.07 -22.93
C ILE A 101 -19.11 -14.13 -21.47
N GLN A 102 -18.48 -14.97 -20.63
CA GLN A 102 -18.59 -14.97 -19.16
C GLN A 102 -17.33 -14.33 -18.52
N TRP A 103 -17.50 -13.64 -17.39
CA TRP A 103 -16.45 -12.90 -16.68
C TRP A 103 -15.47 -13.82 -15.96
N LYS A 104 -14.18 -13.47 -15.97
CA LYS A 104 -13.09 -14.14 -15.25
C LYS A 104 -11.98 -13.12 -14.94
N ALA A 105 -11.40 -13.15 -13.74
CA ALA A 105 -10.24 -12.33 -13.38
C ALA A 105 -9.06 -13.21 -12.99
N ILE A 106 -7.84 -12.77 -13.30
CA ILE A 106 -6.60 -13.49 -12.98
C ILE A 106 -5.61 -12.46 -12.42
N ILE A 107 -5.15 -12.69 -11.19
CA ILE A 107 -4.13 -11.86 -10.54
C ILE A 107 -2.82 -12.65 -10.54
N SER A 108 -1.74 -12.00 -10.99
CA SER A 108 -0.40 -12.58 -10.95
C SER A 108 0.57 -11.70 -10.17
N TYR A 109 1.27 -12.27 -9.18
CA TYR A 109 2.30 -11.58 -8.42
C TYR A 109 3.45 -12.54 -8.07
N LYS A 110 4.69 -12.13 -8.36
CA LYS A 110 5.94 -12.85 -8.02
C LYS A 110 5.87 -14.38 -8.24
N ASP A 111 5.38 -14.80 -9.41
CA ASP A 111 5.21 -16.18 -9.89
C ASP A 111 3.95 -16.95 -9.43
N GLU A 112 3.11 -16.38 -8.57
CA GLU A 112 1.80 -16.95 -8.25
C GLU A 112 0.71 -16.39 -9.17
N LEU A 113 -0.15 -17.29 -9.67
CA LEU A 113 -1.29 -17.01 -10.54
C LEU A 113 -2.56 -17.49 -9.84
N ILE A 114 -3.43 -16.55 -9.48
CA ILE A 114 -4.70 -16.84 -8.81
C ILE A 114 -5.84 -16.42 -9.74
N GLU A 115 -6.69 -17.37 -10.11
CA GLU A 115 -7.88 -17.13 -10.93
C GLU A 115 -9.09 -16.92 -10.02
N PHE A 116 -9.92 -15.94 -10.36
CA PHE A 116 -11.13 -15.56 -9.64
C PHE A 116 -12.33 -15.60 -10.60
N ASP A 117 -13.40 -16.24 -10.14
CA ASP A 117 -14.67 -16.32 -10.84
C ASP A 117 -15.71 -15.31 -10.28
N ASP A 118 -15.38 -14.63 -9.18
CA ASP A 118 -16.18 -13.61 -8.51
C ASP A 118 -15.32 -12.39 -8.12
N PRO A 119 -15.73 -11.15 -8.44
CA PRO A 119 -15.02 -9.91 -8.07
C PRO A 119 -14.78 -9.73 -6.58
N SER A 120 -15.67 -10.22 -5.71
CA SER A 120 -15.61 -9.99 -4.26
C SER A 120 -14.42 -10.68 -3.57
N LEU A 121 -13.94 -11.79 -4.11
CA LEU A 121 -12.80 -12.55 -3.57
C LEU A 121 -11.44 -11.88 -3.80
N VAL A 122 -11.36 -10.96 -4.77
CA VAL A 122 -10.16 -10.16 -5.03
C VAL A 122 -9.93 -9.13 -3.91
N GLU A 123 -11.01 -8.67 -3.30
CA GLU A 123 -11.02 -7.56 -2.35
C GLU A 123 -10.47 -7.99 -0.99
N GLU A 124 -10.90 -9.15 -0.49
CA GLU A 124 -10.42 -9.75 0.77
C GLU A 124 -8.90 -10.00 0.70
N TYR A 125 -8.41 -10.51 -0.42
CA TYR A 125 -6.98 -10.79 -0.63
C TYR A 125 -6.13 -9.52 -0.62
N VAL A 126 -6.59 -8.44 -1.26
CA VAL A 126 -5.85 -7.16 -1.32
C VAL A 126 -5.84 -6.45 0.04
N ALA A 127 -6.95 -6.53 0.78
CA ALA A 127 -7.05 -5.94 2.12
C ALA A 127 -6.16 -6.67 3.14
N ASP A 128 -6.12 -8.00 3.08
CA ASP A 128 -5.25 -8.82 3.93
C ASP A 128 -3.77 -8.56 3.64
N GLU A 129 -3.38 -8.37 2.37
CA GLU A 129 -1.99 -8.05 2.02
C GLU A 129 -1.58 -6.66 2.55
N PHE A 130 -2.47 -5.67 2.50
CA PHE A 130 -2.23 -4.34 3.09
C PHE A 130 -2.10 -4.43 4.62
N ASN A 131 -3.00 -5.16 5.27
CA ASN A 131 -3.00 -5.37 6.71
C ASN A 131 -1.75 -6.11 7.18
N ASP A 132 -1.30 -7.13 6.44
CA ASP A 132 -0.06 -7.85 6.72
C ASP A 132 1.15 -6.90 6.65
N LYS A 133 1.26 -6.07 5.61
CA LYS A 133 2.34 -5.08 5.49
C LYS A 133 2.36 -4.08 6.66
N ILE A 134 1.22 -3.58 7.09
CA ILE A 134 1.12 -2.66 8.24
C ILE A 134 1.49 -3.37 9.56
N ASN A 135 1.09 -4.62 9.74
CA ASN A 135 1.47 -5.41 10.92
C ASN A 135 2.98 -5.71 10.93
N ARG A 136 3.57 -6.02 9.78
CA ARG A 136 5.02 -6.25 9.63
C ARG A 136 5.83 -4.99 9.92
N LEU A 137 5.37 -3.83 9.47
CA LEU A 137 5.94 -2.53 9.84
C LEU A 137 5.84 -2.26 11.35
N SER A 138 4.69 -2.57 11.94
CA SER A 138 4.46 -2.38 13.38
C SER A 138 5.34 -3.29 14.25
N ASN A 139 5.74 -4.45 13.71
CA ASN A 139 6.61 -5.43 14.37
C ASN A 139 8.11 -5.21 14.10
N GLY A 140 8.47 -4.36 13.13
CA GLY A 140 9.85 -3.95 12.84
C GLY A 140 10.58 -4.68 11.74
N GLU A 141 9.80 -5.31 10.86
CA GLU A 141 10.32 -5.82 9.60
C GLU A 141 10.48 -4.70 8.58
N VAL A 142 11.49 -4.85 7.73
CA VAL A 142 11.80 -3.89 6.65
C VAL A 142 10.79 -4.09 5.52
N VAL A 143 9.84 -3.17 5.38
CA VAL A 143 8.88 -3.16 4.27
C VAL A 143 9.25 -2.11 3.20
N ILE A 144 9.98 -1.05 3.58
CA ILE A 144 10.55 0.00 2.69
C ILE A 144 12.06 0.12 2.98
N GLN A 145 12.83 0.75 2.08
CA GLN A 145 14.30 0.92 2.08
C GLN A 145 14.96 1.23 3.44
N GLU A 146 14.25 1.82 4.40
CA GLU A 146 14.74 2.07 5.76
C GLU A 146 13.84 1.42 6.82
N ASN A 147 14.45 0.81 7.84
CA ASN A 147 13.72 0.25 8.95
C ASN A 147 13.19 1.39 9.84
N LEU A 148 11.87 1.48 10.01
CA LEU A 148 11.21 2.46 10.88
C LEU A 148 11.84 2.49 12.29
N PHE A 149 12.30 1.35 12.80
CA PHE A 149 12.93 1.26 14.12
C PHE A 149 14.30 1.92 14.21
N ILE A 150 15.00 2.11 13.09
CA ILE A 150 16.26 2.87 13.06
C ILE A 150 15.95 4.36 13.17
N LEU A 151 14.95 4.84 12.43
CA LEU A 151 14.51 6.24 12.48
C LEU A 151 13.98 6.60 13.88
N LEU A 152 13.11 5.76 14.44
CA LEU A 152 12.60 5.93 15.80
C LEU A 152 13.73 5.91 16.84
N ARG A 153 14.74 5.03 16.68
CA ARG A 153 15.89 4.99 17.58
C ARG A 153 16.70 6.28 17.56
N SER A 154 16.89 6.89 16.39
CA SER A 154 17.56 8.19 16.28
C SER A 154 16.81 9.25 17.09
N ASP A 155 15.48 9.31 16.97
CA ASP A 155 14.69 10.32 17.68
C ASP A 155 14.61 10.04 19.20
N PHE A 156 14.52 8.77 19.61
CA PHE A 156 14.63 8.41 21.03
C PHE A 156 16.01 8.69 21.61
N GLN A 157 17.08 8.59 20.80
CA GLN A 157 18.42 8.94 21.22
C GLN A 157 18.52 10.46 21.45
N LYS A 158 17.96 11.29 20.56
CA LYS A 158 17.91 12.75 20.76
C LYS A 158 17.18 13.12 22.05
N TRP A 159 16.08 12.44 22.37
CA TRP A 159 15.37 12.62 23.64
C TRP A 159 16.25 12.29 24.84
N LYS A 160 16.95 11.15 24.79
CA LYS A 160 17.87 10.75 25.84
C LYS A 160 19.03 11.75 26.00
N ASP A 161 19.60 12.22 24.90
CA ASP A 161 20.69 13.21 24.94
C ASP A 161 20.21 14.54 25.55
N HIS A 162 18.96 14.93 25.29
CA HIS A 162 18.35 16.10 25.92
C HIS A 162 18.21 15.92 27.44
N LEU A 163 17.71 14.75 27.87
CA LEU A 163 17.60 14.39 29.28
C LEU A 163 18.96 14.30 30.00
N ASP A 164 19.99 13.81 29.31
CA ASP A 164 21.34 13.76 29.86
C ASP A 164 21.94 15.17 29.99
N GLY A 165 21.66 16.07 29.04
CA GLY A 165 22.05 17.48 29.12
C GLY A 165 21.36 18.26 30.25
N THR A 166 20.13 17.89 30.64
CA THR A 166 19.44 18.56 31.76
C THR A 166 20.01 18.18 33.12
N LYS A 167 20.76 17.07 33.24
CA LYS A 167 21.44 16.67 34.49
C LYS A 167 22.46 17.71 34.95
N GLU A 168 23.24 18.26 34.03
CA GLU A 168 24.25 19.28 34.37
C GLU A 168 23.60 20.56 34.88
N ARG A 169 22.57 21.04 34.17
CA ARG A 169 21.78 22.22 34.54
C ARG A 169 21.03 22.02 35.87
N PHE A 170 20.61 20.79 36.14
CA PHE A 170 20.01 20.42 37.41
C PHE A 170 21.00 20.54 38.57
N HIS A 171 22.23 20.06 38.42
CA HIS A 171 23.25 20.16 39.47
C HIS A 171 23.52 21.62 39.84
N GLU A 172 23.60 22.52 38.86
CA GLU A 172 23.76 23.95 39.08
C GLU A 172 22.54 24.55 39.80
N THR A 173 21.34 24.23 39.34
CA THR A 173 20.08 24.73 39.91
C THR A 173 19.88 24.26 41.36
N VAL A 174 20.19 22.99 41.65
CA VAL A 174 20.14 22.45 43.02
C VAL A 174 21.13 23.17 43.92
N HIS A 175 22.38 23.35 43.47
CA HIS A 175 23.37 24.07 44.26
C HIS A 175 22.97 25.53 44.53
N GLU A 176 22.36 26.20 43.55
CA GLU A 176 21.89 27.57 43.69
C GLU A 176 20.69 27.67 44.64
N VAL A 177 19.67 26.81 44.47
CA VAL A 177 18.47 26.80 45.33
C VAL A 177 18.81 26.42 46.77
N VAL A 178 19.71 25.45 46.98
CA VAL A 178 20.19 25.08 48.31
C VAL A 178 20.95 26.25 48.94
N LYS A 179 21.84 26.94 48.21
CA LYS A 179 22.55 28.13 48.71
C LYS A 179 21.61 29.29 49.02
N GLU A 180 20.63 29.55 48.16
CA GLU A 180 19.61 30.59 48.33
C GLU A 180 18.75 30.32 49.57
N TYR A 181 18.29 29.07 49.73
CA TYR A 181 17.50 28.64 50.88
C TYR A 181 18.29 28.76 52.18
N ASP A 182 19.54 28.27 52.17
CA ASP A 182 20.47 28.35 53.29
C ASP A 182 20.73 29.79 53.73
N ARG A 183 20.80 30.73 52.77
CA ARG A 183 20.97 32.16 53.06
C ARG A 183 19.74 32.78 53.70
N LYS A 184 18.54 32.41 53.23
CA LYS A 184 17.25 32.98 53.70
C LYS A 184 16.83 32.43 55.08
N HIS A 185 17.17 31.18 55.39
CA HIS A 185 16.71 30.49 56.61
C HIS A 185 17.82 30.25 57.64
N ARG A 186 19.04 30.76 57.38
CA ARG A 186 20.16 30.73 58.32
C ARG A 186 19.74 31.36 59.66
N ARG A 187 19.95 30.64 60.76
CA ARG A 187 19.62 31.03 62.16
C ARG A 187 18.13 30.96 62.56
N ARG A 188 17.20 30.58 61.66
CA ARG A 188 15.81 30.24 62.02
C ARG A 188 15.58 28.75 62.18
N GLU A 189 16.22 27.93 61.35
CA GLU A 189 16.13 26.46 61.41
C GLU A 189 17.42 25.86 62.01
N LEU A 190 17.29 24.75 62.72
CA LEU A 190 18.42 24.00 63.28
C LEU A 190 19.28 23.42 62.14
N PRO A 191 20.62 23.49 62.21
CA PRO A 191 21.49 22.82 61.23
C PRO A 191 21.21 21.32 61.19
N GLY A 192 20.71 20.81 60.06
CA GLY A 192 20.41 19.39 59.87
C GLY A 192 18.96 19.09 59.43
N PHE A 193 18.03 20.04 59.56
CA PHE A 193 16.67 19.90 59.04
C PHE A 193 16.56 20.58 57.68
N SER A 194 16.42 19.77 56.62
CA SER A 194 16.02 20.25 55.30
C SER A 194 14.50 20.16 55.17
N ASN A 195 13.86 21.23 54.70
CA ASN A 195 12.42 21.23 54.49
C ASN A 195 12.09 20.46 53.19
N TYR A 196 11.33 19.38 53.31
CA TYR A 196 10.88 18.55 52.18
C TYR A 196 10.17 19.37 51.09
N SER A 197 9.52 20.47 51.45
CA SER A 197 8.88 21.37 50.48
C SER A 197 9.87 21.99 49.48
N VAL A 198 11.14 22.20 49.87
CA VAL A 198 12.19 22.70 48.97
C VAL A 198 12.59 21.65 47.96
N PHE A 199 12.66 20.39 48.41
CA PHE A 199 12.91 19.23 47.54
C PHE A 199 11.80 19.12 46.49
N GLU A 200 10.55 19.13 46.94
CA GLU A 200 9.38 19.02 46.10
C GLU A 200 9.28 20.15 45.07
N MET A 201 9.46 21.40 45.48
CA MET A 201 9.44 22.55 44.56
C MET A 201 10.51 22.47 43.47
N VAL A 202 11.73 22.01 43.79
CA VAL A 202 12.81 21.89 42.81
C VAL A 202 12.48 20.81 41.78
N VAL A 203 12.05 19.63 42.23
CA VAL A 203 11.65 18.53 41.34
C VAL A 203 10.50 18.96 40.44
N GLN A 204 9.44 19.56 40.99
CA GLN A 204 8.28 20.02 40.21
C GLN A 204 8.67 21.00 39.11
N LYS A 205 9.54 21.98 39.41
CA LYS A 205 10.00 22.95 38.41
C LYS A 205 10.69 22.28 37.23
N LEU A 206 11.51 21.27 37.48
CA LEU A 206 12.30 20.59 36.45
C LEU A 206 11.45 19.63 35.61
N VAL A 207 10.53 18.91 36.25
CA VAL A 207 9.61 18.00 35.56
C VAL A 207 8.74 18.79 34.58
N VAL A 208 8.29 20.00 34.94
CA VAL A 208 7.53 20.88 34.05
C VAL A 208 8.36 21.38 32.86
N GLU A 209 9.65 21.67 33.04
CA GLU A 209 10.53 22.06 31.92
C GLU A 209 10.72 20.94 30.89
N LEU A 210 10.62 19.68 31.31
CA LEU A 210 10.81 18.50 30.47
C LEU A 210 9.55 18.13 29.64
N THR A 211 8.37 18.65 29.98
CA THR A 211 7.12 18.34 29.26
C THR A 211 7.16 18.78 27.80
N GLY A 212 7.65 19.99 27.52
CA GLY A 212 7.70 20.55 26.16
C GLY A 212 8.53 19.70 25.18
N PRO A 213 9.82 19.42 25.50
CA PRO A 213 10.68 18.61 24.64
C PRO A 213 10.17 17.16 24.44
N ALA A 214 9.45 16.60 25.40
CA ALA A 214 8.78 15.30 25.25
C ALA A 214 7.68 15.34 24.17
N ILE A 215 6.84 16.39 24.17
CA ILE A 215 5.79 16.59 23.16
C ILE A 215 6.41 16.84 21.78
N ASP A 216 7.49 17.62 21.70
CA ASP A 216 8.18 17.89 20.43
C ASP A 216 8.79 16.62 19.82
N THR A 217 9.39 15.76 20.65
CA THR A 217 9.89 14.45 20.23
C THR A 217 8.76 13.57 19.69
N MET A 218 7.62 13.56 20.38
CA MET A 218 6.44 12.82 19.97
C MET A 218 5.92 13.28 18.60
N LYS A 219 5.86 14.59 18.35
CA LYS A 219 5.46 15.16 17.05
C LYS A 219 6.40 14.78 15.91
N SER A 220 7.72 14.82 16.14
CA SER A 220 8.71 14.35 15.15
C SER A 220 8.50 12.89 14.76
N ILE A 221 8.21 12.04 15.76
CA ILE A 221 7.97 10.62 15.56
C ILE A 221 6.65 10.39 14.82
N ARG A 222 5.58 11.11 15.19
CA ARG A 222 4.29 11.07 14.49
C ARG A 222 4.46 11.32 13.01
N ASP A 223 5.17 12.39 12.63
CA ASP A 223 5.36 12.77 11.23
C ASP A 223 6.09 11.66 10.45
N THR A 224 7.09 11.05 11.09
CA THR A 224 7.85 9.94 10.52
C THR A 224 6.97 8.70 10.30
N VAL A 225 6.16 8.32 11.31
CA VAL A 225 5.27 7.16 11.23
C VAL A 225 4.16 7.39 10.19
N GLN A 226 3.55 8.57 10.19
CA GLN A 226 2.51 8.95 9.25
C GLN A 226 3.01 8.89 7.81
N LYS A 227 4.20 9.45 7.54
CA LYS A 227 4.82 9.38 6.21
C LYS A 227 5.01 7.93 5.74
N GLN A 228 5.52 7.05 6.61
CA GLN A 228 5.72 5.65 6.28
C GLN A 228 4.40 4.92 5.99
N PHE A 229 3.35 5.15 6.79
CA PHE A 229 2.04 4.56 6.55
C PHE A 229 1.43 5.04 5.22
N ILE A 230 1.58 6.33 4.91
CA ILE A 230 1.14 6.89 3.63
C ILE A 230 1.92 6.26 2.47
N ASP A 231 3.23 6.11 2.59
CA ASP A 231 4.06 5.52 1.52
C ASP A 231 3.71 4.04 1.26
N VAL A 232 3.31 3.30 2.30
CA VAL A 232 2.78 1.93 2.19
C VAL A 232 1.43 1.93 1.50
N ALA A 233 0.51 2.82 1.89
CA ALA A 233 -0.79 2.96 1.24
C ALA A 233 -0.62 3.32 -0.25
N LYS A 234 0.31 4.22 -0.59
CA LYS A 234 0.64 4.53 -1.99
C LYS A 234 1.13 3.30 -2.73
N THR A 235 2.05 2.54 -2.15
CA THR A 235 2.64 1.36 -2.79
C THR A 235 1.60 0.26 -3.04
N CYS A 236 0.69 0.03 -2.10
CA CYS A 236 -0.36 -0.99 -2.24
C CYS A 236 -1.48 -0.57 -3.21
N PHE A 237 -1.85 0.72 -3.24
CA PHE A 237 -3.04 1.19 -3.96
C PHE A 237 -2.72 2.04 -5.20
N MET A 238 -1.56 1.85 -5.84
CA MET A 238 -1.13 2.64 -7.02
C MET A 238 -2.17 2.68 -8.16
N ASN A 239 -2.96 1.63 -8.34
CA ASN A 239 -3.96 1.53 -9.40
C ASN A 239 -5.37 2.02 -8.99
N TYR A 240 -5.56 2.34 -7.70
CA TYR A 240 -6.85 2.68 -7.10
C TYR A 240 -6.78 4.04 -6.40
N PRO A 241 -6.86 5.17 -7.14
CA PRO A 241 -6.65 6.51 -6.60
C PRO A 241 -7.68 6.88 -5.53
N TYR A 242 -8.92 6.41 -5.65
CA TYR A 242 -9.95 6.66 -4.64
C TYR A 242 -9.65 5.94 -3.33
N LEU A 243 -9.35 4.63 -3.37
CA LEU A 243 -8.95 3.86 -2.19
C LEU A 243 -7.68 4.42 -1.54
N GLN A 244 -6.71 4.88 -2.34
CA GLN A 244 -5.51 5.55 -1.84
C GLN A 244 -5.84 6.83 -1.08
N CYS A 245 -6.75 7.67 -1.62
CA CYS A 245 -7.22 8.89 -0.96
C CYS A 245 -7.95 8.59 0.35
N VAL A 246 -8.88 7.64 0.33
CA VAL A 246 -9.62 7.20 1.52
C VAL A 246 -8.67 6.66 2.58
N SER A 247 -7.71 5.82 2.20
CA SER A 247 -6.70 5.26 3.11
C SER A 247 -5.84 6.35 3.73
N SER A 248 -5.39 7.34 2.93
CA SER A 248 -4.58 8.46 3.42
C SER A 248 -5.37 9.31 4.42
N ASN A 249 -6.61 9.66 4.12
CA ASN A 249 -7.48 10.39 5.04
C ASN A 249 -7.74 9.61 6.34
N LYS A 250 -7.88 8.28 6.26
CA LYS A 250 -8.04 7.43 7.45
C LYS A 250 -6.78 7.38 8.30
N ILE A 251 -5.61 7.28 7.66
CA ILE A 251 -4.31 7.36 8.36
C ILE A 251 -4.20 8.70 9.11
N ASP A 252 -4.51 9.81 8.46
CA ASP A 252 -4.40 11.15 9.06
C ASP A 252 -5.33 11.32 10.26
N ASN A 253 -6.58 10.87 10.15
CA ASN A 253 -7.55 10.93 11.23
C ASN A 253 -7.15 10.05 12.43
N ILE A 254 -6.66 8.83 12.16
CA ILE A 254 -6.20 7.92 13.22
C ILE A 254 -4.96 8.49 13.92
N GLN A 255 -3.97 8.98 13.16
CA GLN A 255 -2.77 9.58 13.73
C GLN A 255 -3.09 10.81 14.57
N SER A 256 -3.98 11.70 14.11
CA SER A 256 -4.42 12.87 14.89
C SER A 256 -5.12 12.48 16.19
N THR A 257 -5.95 11.44 16.16
CA THR A 257 -6.65 10.94 17.35
C THR A 257 -5.67 10.30 18.34
N GLN A 258 -4.71 9.52 17.84
CA GLN A 258 -3.70 8.89 18.69
C GLN A 258 -2.70 9.90 19.25
N GLU A 259 -2.35 10.95 18.51
CA GLU A 259 -1.53 12.06 19.01
C GLU A 259 -2.14 12.72 20.25
N ALA A 260 -3.41 13.13 20.16
CA ALA A 260 -4.09 13.77 21.29
C ALA A 260 -4.12 12.87 22.54
N LEU A 261 -4.32 11.55 22.34
CA LEU A 261 -4.30 10.59 23.42
C LEU A 261 -2.89 10.40 24.01
N VAL A 262 -1.84 10.36 23.18
CA VAL A 262 -0.46 10.27 23.68
C VAL A 262 -0.07 11.53 24.44
N GLU A 263 -0.47 12.71 23.97
CA GLU A 263 -0.24 13.98 24.65
C GLU A 263 -0.88 13.96 26.04
N GLU A 264 -2.15 13.55 26.15
CA GLU A 264 -2.85 13.38 27.44
C GLU A 264 -2.09 12.42 28.37
N ARG A 265 -1.68 11.23 27.88
CA ARG A 265 -0.94 10.24 28.70
C ARG A 265 0.46 10.69 29.10
N ILE A 266 1.14 11.46 28.25
CA ILE A 266 2.42 12.06 28.59
C ILE A 266 2.17 13.06 29.72
N MET A 267 1.19 13.96 29.60
CA MET A 267 0.88 14.94 30.65
C MET A 267 0.56 14.25 31.99
N GLU A 268 -0.29 13.23 31.99
CA GLU A 268 -0.58 12.41 33.19
C GLU A 268 0.70 11.81 33.80
N GLN A 269 1.62 11.30 32.96
CA GLN A 269 2.90 10.77 33.44
C GLN A 269 3.76 11.86 34.11
N PHE A 270 3.80 13.06 33.52
CA PHE A 270 4.52 14.19 34.10
C PHE A 270 3.87 14.68 35.40
N GLU A 271 2.53 14.65 35.52
CA GLU A 271 1.82 14.93 36.78
C GLU A 271 2.16 13.90 37.87
N MET A 272 2.27 12.62 37.51
CA MET A 272 2.68 11.58 38.47
C MET A 272 4.14 11.75 38.92
N GLU A 273 5.06 12.14 38.04
CA GLU A 273 6.48 12.36 38.42
C GLU A 273 6.69 13.63 39.26
N GLN A 274 5.70 14.52 39.35
CA GLN A 274 5.71 15.62 40.33
C GLN A 274 5.50 15.13 41.77
N LEU A 275 4.94 13.92 41.94
CA LEU A 275 4.81 13.28 43.25
C LEU A 275 6.11 12.57 43.59
N VAL A 276 6.82 13.11 44.58
CA VAL A 276 8.12 12.58 45.00
C VAL A 276 7.95 11.21 45.66
N TYR A 277 8.37 10.16 44.95
CA TYR A 277 8.31 8.79 45.47
C TYR A 277 9.33 7.87 44.78
N THR A 278 10.02 7.06 45.58
CA THR A 278 10.86 5.97 45.11
C THR A 278 10.97 4.89 46.18
N GLN A 279 11.23 3.65 45.75
CA GLN A 279 11.53 2.57 46.68
C GLN A 279 12.94 2.75 47.25
N ASP A 280 13.08 2.51 48.55
CA ASP A 280 14.35 2.63 49.28
C ASP A 280 15.47 1.81 48.63
N SER A 281 15.18 0.58 48.19
CA SER A 281 16.17 -0.30 47.54
C SER A 281 16.78 0.32 46.28
N ILE A 282 15.95 0.95 45.44
CA ILE A 282 16.37 1.61 44.20
C ILE A 282 17.13 2.89 44.54
N TYR A 283 16.60 3.67 45.48
CA TYR A 283 17.18 4.93 45.88
C TYR A 283 18.58 4.77 46.48
N TYR A 284 18.75 3.85 47.43
CA TYR A 284 20.04 3.60 48.06
C TYR A 284 21.05 3.01 47.08
N LYS A 285 20.62 2.24 46.08
CA LYS A 285 21.52 1.75 45.03
C LYS A 285 22.09 2.92 44.22
N THR A 286 21.22 3.79 43.70
CA THR A 286 21.63 4.97 42.94
C THR A 286 22.48 5.93 43.79
N LEU A 287 22.12 6.10 45.07
CA LEU A 287 22.88 6.94 45.99
C LEU A 287 24.29 6.38 46.25
N LYS A 288 24.45 5.05 46.39
CA LYS A 288 25.76 4.40 46.51
C LYS A 288 26.61 4.60 45.26
N ASP A 289 25.98 4.46 44.08
CA ASP A 289 26.64 4.64 42.79
C ASP A 289 27.16 6.08 42.60
N ILE A 290 26.44 7.08 43.14
CA ILE A 290 26.87 8.50 43.11
C ILE A 290 27.91 8.81 44.19
N ALA A 291 27.76 8.25 45.40
CA ALA A 291 28.59 8.59 46.56
C ALA A 291 29.94 7.83 46.61
N ASN A 292 30.15 6.81 45.78
CA ASN A 292 31.37 5.96 45.78
C ASN A 292 31.76 5.46 47.20
N GLN A 293 30.79 5.14 48.04
CA GLN A 293 31.00 4.58 49.38
C GLN A 293 30.10 3.36 49.63
N GLU A 294 30.68 2.30 50.19
CA GLU A 294 29.96 1.10 50.64
C GLU A 294 29.05 1.44 51.83
N ALA A 295 27.73 1.42 51.63
CA ALA A 295 26.78 1.50 52.73
C ALA A 295 25.81 0.31 52.70
N SER A 296 25.65 -0.39 53.81
CA SER A 296 24.67 -1.46 54.04
C SER A 296 23.30 -0.89 54.47
N GLU A 297 22.22 -1.66 54.27
CA GLU A 297 20.84 -1.27 54.57
C GLU A 297 20.59 -0.87 56.04
N ASP A 298 21.48 -1.25 56.96
CA ASP A 298 21.31 -1.03 58.41
C ASP A 298 21.79 0.33 58.94
N ASN A 299 22.48 1.17 58.16
CA ASN A 299 22.99 2.48 58.62
C ASN A 299 22.15 3.66 58.09
N CYS A 300 20.88 3.73 58.49
CA CYS A 300 20.01 4.90 58.24
C CYS A 300 20.51 6.20 58.96
N GLY A 301 21.40 6.07 59.95
CA GLY A 301 21.85 7.18 60.80
C GLY A 301 23.06 7.99 60.29
N GLU A 302 23.80 7.53 59.27
CA GLU A 302 25.08 8.14 58.88
C GLU A 302 24.97 9.18 57.74
N PHE A 303 23.84 9.24 57.03
CA PHE A 303 23.60 10.22 55.96
C PHE A 303 23.08 11.58 56.46
N GLY A 304 22.99 11.79 57.78
CA GLY A 304 22.39 12.97 58.41
C GLY A 304 23.19 14.28 58.35
N SER A 305 24.25 14.37 57.54
CA SER A 305 24.99 15.62 57.34
C SER A 305 24.47 16.38 56.12
N ARG A 306 24.20 17.67 56.30
CA ARG A 306 23.71 18.65 55.30
C ARG A 306 24.52 18.69 53.99
N SER A 307 25.74 18.15 53.99
CA SER A 307 26.60 17.96 52.81
C SER A 307 26.03 17.00 51.77
N ASN A 308 25.17 16.06 52.17
CA ASN A 308 24.71 14.97 51.31
C ASN A 308 23.35 15.28 50.65
N TYR A 309 22.72 16.40 50.99
CA TYR A 309 21.42 16.82 50.43
C TYR A 309 21.45 17.03 48.90
N PRO A 310 22.51 17.64 48.30
CA PRO A 310 22.65 17.70 46.85
C PRO A 310 22.77 16.31 46.21
N ASP A 311 23.49 15.38 46.86
CA ASP A 311 23.66 14.01 46.35
C ASP A 311 22.36 13.20 46.44
N MET A 312 21.56 13.44 47.49
CA MET A 312 20.22 12.88 47.63
C MET A 312 19.26 13.34 46.53
N LEU A 313 19.29 14.64 46.18
CA LEU A 313 18.53 15.21 45.07
C LEU A 313 19.02 14.70 43.71
N LYS A 314 20.35 14.56 43.55
CA LYS A 314 20.98 13.97 42.37
C LYS A 314 20.52 12.54 42.14
N ALA A 315 20.56 11.70 43.16
CA ALA A 315 20.10 10.32 43.08
C ALA A 315 18.63 10.23 42.67
N TYR A 316 17.77 11.08 43.25
CA TYR A 316 16.36 11.09 42.90
C TYR A 316 16.11 11.54 41.46
N TYR A 317 16.76 12.64 41.03
CA TYR A 317 16.59 13.15 39.67
C TYR A 317 17.10 12.17 38.61
N GLU A 318 18.20 11.45 38.87
CA GLU A 318 18.67 10.39 37.97
C GLU A 318 17.62 9.28 37.77
N ILE A 319 16.88 8.92 38.83
CA ILE A 319 15.79 7.94 38.74
C ILE A 319 14.64 8.49 37.89
N VAL A 320 14.23 9.76 38.10
CA VAL A 320 13.18 10.40 37.30
C VAL A 320 13.58 10.44 35.81
N VAL A 321 14.82 10.83 35.52
CA VAL A 321 15.32 10.85 34.14
C VAL A 321 15.31 9.45 33.51
N GLN A 322 15.71 8.40 34.24
CA GLN A 322 15.63 7.02 33.74
C GLN A 322 14.19 6.61 33.44
N ARG A 323 13.25 6.88 34.34
CA ARG A 323 11.83 6.57 34.13
C ARG A 323 11.27 7.27 32.90
N LEU A 324 11.53 8.58 32.75
CA LEU A 324 11.07 9.35 31.59
C LEU A 324 11.75 8.93 30.28
N ALA A 325 13.03 8.52 30.34
CA ALA A 325 13.75 7.99 29.20
C ALA A 325 13.14 6.69 28.67
N ASP A 326 12.55 5.87 29.53
CA ASP A 326 11.91 4.60 29.14
C ASP A 326 10.42 4.77 28.82
N GLN A 327 9.66 5.45 29.69
CA GLN A 327 8.20 5.53 29.61
C GLN A 327 7.71 6.35 28.42
N VAL A 328 8.35 7.49 28.11
CA VAL A 328 7.93 8.35 26.99
C VAL A 328 8.06 7.59 25.66
N PRO A 329 9.22 6.99 25.32
CA PRO A 329 9.32 6.13 24.14
C PRO A 329 8.34 4.94 24.13
N MET A 330 8.09 4.32 25.28
CA MET A 330 7.13 3.20 25.38
C MET A 330 5.71 3.63 25.04
N LEU A 331 5.24 4.77 25.56
CA LEU A 331 3.92 5.34 25.25
C LEU A 331 3.80 5.67 23.77
N ILE A 332 4.79 6.39 23.22
CA ILE A 332 4.83 6.78 21.81
C ILE A 332 4.78 5.54 20.92
N ARG A 333 5.63 4.54 21.19
CA ARG A 333 5.67 3.29 20.41
C ARG A 333 4.35 2.51 20.50
N PHE A 334 3.75 2.43 21.68
CA PHE A 334 2.53 1.68 21.86
C PHE A 334 1.36 2.31 21.09
N PHE A 335 1.14 3.62 21.26
CA PHE A 335 -0.01 4.30 20.67
C PHE A 335 0.21 4.65 19.19
N LEU A 336 1.27 5.38 18.85
CA LEU A 336 1.46 5.90 17.50
C LEU A 336 1.80 4.83 16.47
N LEU A 337 2.44 3.73 16.89
CA LEU A 337 2.81 2.64 15.99
C LEU A 337 1.87 1.44 16.14
N LYS A 338 1.87 0.78 17.30
CA LYS A 338 1.17 -0.50 17.48
C LYS A 338 -0.35 -0.35 17.47
N GLN A 339 -0.88 0.64 18.18
CA GLN A 339 -2.33 0.87 18.25
C GLN A 339 -2.84 1.51 16.96
N SER A 340 -2.17 2.52 16.42
CA SER A 340 -2.49 3.10 15.12
C SER A 340 -2.56 2.05 14.01
N GLY A 341 -1.59 1.14 13.93
CA GLY A 341 -1.60 0.05 12.95
C GLY A 341 -2.82 -0.85 13.08
N ARG A 342 -3.16 -1.28 14.31
CA ARG A 342 -4.37 -2.09 14.58
C ARG A 342 -5.66 -1.36 14.24
N MET A 343 -5.76 -0.08 14.58
CA MET A 343 -6.93 0.74 14.28
C MET A 343 -7.09 0.92 12.77
N LEU A 344 -5.98 1.13 12.06
CA LEU A 344 -5.98 1.23 10.60
C LEU A 344 -6.47 -0.06 9.97
N CYS A 345 -5.93 -1.22 10.37
CA CYS A 345 -6.40 -2.51 9.86
C CYS A 345 -7.90 -2.72 10.08
N ARG A 346 -8.41 -2.39 11.27
CA ARG A 346 -9.85 -2.50 11.57
C ARG A 346 -10.68 -1.55 10.70
N GLU A 347 -10.27 -0.30 10.56
CA GLU A 347 -10.98 0.67 9.72
C GLU A 347 -10.96 0.28 8.25
N MET A 348 -9.85 -0.28 7.75
CA MET A 348 -9.76 -0.78 6.38
C MET A 348 -10.68 -1.98 6.14
N LEU A 349 -10.80 -2.90 7.12
CA LEU A 349 -11.76 -3.99 7.04
C LEU A 349 -13.22 -3.48 7.06
N ASN A 350 -13.53 -2.49 7.89
CA ASN A 350 -14.86 -1.88 7.93
C ASN A 350 -15.27 -1.20 6.62
N LEU A 351 -14.30 -0.74 5.81
CA LEU A 351 -14.60 -0.20 4.48
C LEU A 351 -15.13 -1.26 3.52
N MET A 352 -14.84 -2.54 3.76
CA MET A 352 -15.31 -3.66 2.95
C MET A 352 -16.78 -4.00 3.22
N ASP A 353 -17.24 -3.81 4.46
CA ASP A 353 -18.65 -4.05 4.83
C ASP A 353 -19.60 -2.97 4.30
N GLY A 354 -19.07 -1.84 3.81
CA GLY A 354 -19.85 -0.74 3.26
C GLY A 354 -20.37 -1.02 1.85
N GLY A 355 -21.66 -0.79 1.59
CA GLY A 355 -22.30 -1.03 0.28
C GLY A 355 -21.77 -0.23 -0.93
N ASN A 356 -20.67 0.51 -0.79
CA ASN A 356 -20.03 1.35 -1.83
C ASN A 356 -18.69 0.79 -2.33
N VAL A 357 -18.42 -0.51 -2.19
CA VAL A 357 -17.13 -1.12 -2.58
C VAL A 357 -16.76 -0.88 -4.04
N ASN A 358 -17.73 -0.93 -4.95
CA ASN A 358 -17.54 -0.64 -6.38
C ASN A 358 -17.10 0.81 -6.67
N GLU A 359 -17.38 1.75 -5.76
CA GLU A 359 -16.90 3.12 -5.88
C GLU A 359 -15.47 3.25 -5.35
N ILE A 360 -15.14 2.47 -4.31
CA ILE A 360 -13.84 2.45 -3.67
C ILE A 360 -12.76 1.87 -4.59
N LEU A 361 -13.08 0.78 -5.30
CA LEU A 361 -12.17 0.06 -6.20
C LEU A 361 -12.19 0.60 -7.63
N ARG A 362 -12.62 1.85 -7.84
CA ARG A 362 -12.54 2.47 -9.16
C ARG A 362 -11.09 2.69 -9.56
N GLU A 363 -10.72 2.03 -10.64
CA GLU A 363 -9.44 2.23 -11.31
C GLU A 363 -9.43 3.48 -12.17
N GLU A 364 -8.24 3.98 -12.48
CA GLU A 364 -8.07 4.99 -13.51
C GLU A 364 -8.56 4.47 -14.88
N SER A 365 -9.28 5.34 -15.60
CA SER A 365 -9.89 5.01 -16.89
C SER A 365 -8.85 4.60 -17.96
N ASP A 366 -7.63 5.14 -17.86
CA ASP A 366 -6.54 4.82 -18.78
C ASP A 366 -5.88 3.46 -18.47
N VAL A 367 -5.74 3.10 -17.18
CA VAL A 367 -5.23 1.79 -16.74
C VAL A 367 -6.22 0.70 -17.14
N SER A 368 -7.51 0.92 -16.88
CA SER A 368 -8.59 0.01 -17.29
C SER A 368 -8.60 -0.19 -18.82
N ARG A 369 -8.49 0.89 -19.60
CA ARG A 369 -8.44 0.82 -21.07
C ARG A 369 -7.24 0.02 -21.57
N LYS A 370 -6.04 0.27 -21.03
CA LYS A 370 -4.82 -0.48 -21.37
C LYS A 370 -4.95 -1.96 -21.00
N ARG A 371 -5.54 -2.29 -19.85
CA ARG A 371 -5.77 -3.68 -19.44
C ARG A 371 -6.68 -4.39 -20.42
N ILE A 372 -7.81 -3.78 -20.77
CA ILE A 372 -8.75 -4.34 -21.75
C ILE A 372 -8.07 -4.54 -23.11
N GLU A 373 -7.28 -3.57 -23.57
CA GLU A 373 -6.52 -3.68 -24.81
C GLU A 373 -5.53 -4.86 -24.80
N MET A 374 -4.78 -5.01 -23.71
CA MET A 374 -3.82 -6.10 -23.55
C MET A 374 -4.49 -7.46 -23.37
N GLN A 375 -5.58 -7.55 -22.62
CA GLN A 375 -6.39 -8.78 -22.47
C GLN A 375 -6.96 -9.21 -23.82
N ASN A 376 -7.57 -8.28 -24.56
CA ASN A 376 -8.05 -8.56 -25.91
C ASN A 376 -6.92 -9.01 -26.84
N ARG A 377 -5.72 -8.42 -26.72
CA ARG A 377 -4.56 -8.88 -27.49
C ARG A 377 -4.11 -10.28 -27.07
N LEU A 378 -4.07 -10.57 -25.78
CA LEU A 378 -3.69 -11.87 -25.25
C LEU A 378 -4.70 -12.95 -25.69
N GLU A 379 -6.00 -12.71 -25.55
CA GLU A 379 -7.05 -13.63 -26.01
C GLU A 379 -6.93 -13.93 -27.50
N ARG A 380 -6.70 -12.89 -28.31
CA ARG A 380 -6.50 -13.03 -29.76
C ARG A 380 -5.29 -13.89 -30.07
N LEU A 381 -4.17 -13.68 -29.38
CA LEU A 381 -2.95 -14.47 -29.55
C LEU A 381 -3.08 -15.91 -29.05
N THR A 382 -3.73 -16.13 -27.92
CA THR A 382 -3.98 -17.47 -27.37
C THR A 382 -4.89 -18.29 -28.28
N LEU A 383 -5.95 -17.66 -28.81
CA LEU A 383 -6.83 -18.30 -29.77
C LEU A 383 -6.11 -18.56 -31.11
N ALA A 384 -5.19 -17.67 -31.53
CA ALA A 384 -4.28 -17.92 -32.65
C ALA A 384 -3.46 -19.18 -32.41
N GLN A 385 -2.79 -19.25 -31.25
CA GLN A 385 -1.91 -20.33 -30.88
C GLN A 385 -2.66 -21.66 -30.84
N LYS A 386 -3.86 -21.69 -30.24
CA LYS A 386 -4.72 -22.89 -30.23
C LYS A 386 -5.12 -23.36 -31.62
N LYS A 387 -5.35 -22.42 -32.55
CA LYS A 387 -5.63 -22.77 -33.95
C LYS A 387 -4.40 -23.28 -34.69
N PHE A 388 -3.24 -22.68 -34.48
CA PHE A 388 -1.98 -23.19 -35.02
C PHE A 388 -1.69 -24.60 -34.50
N SER A 389 -1.86 -24.85 -33.21
CA SER A 389 -1.66 -26.18 -32.61
C SER A 389 -2.71 -27.22 -33.00
N SER A 390 -3.86 -26.81 -33.53
CA SER A 390 -4.88 -27.73 -34.06
C SER A 390 -4.69 -28.04 -35.55
N PHE A 391 -3.84 -27.26 -36.22
CA PHE A 391 -3.63 -27.33 -37.67
C PHE A 391 -2.35 -28.09 -38.04
N PHE A 392 -1.29 -27.94 -37.22
CA PHE A 392 -0.11 -28.80 -37.23
C PHE A 392 -0.31 -29.95 -36.24
#